data_AF-A0A6P0IP93-F1
#
_entry.id   AF-A0A6P0IP93-F1
#
_cell.length_a   1.000
_cell.length_b   1.000
_cell.length_c   1.000
_cell.angle_alpha   90.00
_cell.angle_beta   90.00
_cell.angle_gamma   90.00
#
_symmetry.space_group_name_H-M   'P 1'
#
loop_
_entity.id
_entity.type
_entity.pdbx_description
1 polymer ?
#
loop_
_entity_poly.entity_id
_entity_poly.type
_entity_poly.pdbx_seq_one_letter_code
_entity_poly.pdbx_strand_id
1 'polypeptide(L)' 'TRYPHEFIWDLSAPKGHLPLSNQLRGVRVFSSLLSHPAWSTRI' A
#
# COMPACT_ATOMS: atom_id res chain seq x y z
N THR A 1 3.51 11.53 -6.66
CA THR A 1 2.17 11.22 -7.17
C THR A 1 1.13 11.98 -6.37
N ARG A 2 0.37 12.85 -7.03
CA ARG A 2 -0.77 13.56 -6.46
C ARG A 2 -2.02 12.68 -6.52
N TYR A 3 -2.62 12.47 -5.35
CA TYR A 3 -3.91 11.79 -5.26
C TYR A 3 -5.04 12.66 -5.84
N PRO A 4 -6.02 12.09 -6.57
CA PRO A 4 -6.06 10.71 -7.06
C PRO A 4 -5.44 10.52 -8.45
N HIS A 5 -5.17 11.59 -9.19
CA HIS A 5 -5.01 11.56 -10.65
C HIS A 5 -3.67 11.03 -11.17
N GLU A 6 -2.62 11.03 -10.36
CA GLU A 6 -1.30 10.53 -10.78
C GLU A 6 -1.08 9.05 -10.42
N PHE A 7 -2.12 8.35 -9.96
CA PHE A 7 -2.11 6.92 -9.72
C PHE A 7 -2.75 6.18 -10.90
N ILE A 8 -2.17 5.03 -11.24
CA ILE A 8 -2.73 4.09 -12.23
C ILE A 8 -3.76 3.20 -11.52
N TRP A 9 -5.00 3.19 -12.02
CA TRP A 9 -6.15 2.51 -11.40
C TRP A 9 -6.56 1.23 -12.16
N ASP A 10 -5.63 0.63 -12.90
CA ASP A 10 -5.84 -0.57 -13.68
C ASP A 10 -4.64 -1.54 -13.58
N LEU A 11 -4.72 -2.69 -14.26
CA LEU A 11 -3.73 -3.76 -14.19
C LEU A 11 -2.40 -3.47 -14.91
N SER A 12 -2.28 -2.35 -15.63
CA SER A 12 -0.99 -1.90 -16.17
C SER A 12 -0.06 -1.34 -15.09
N ALA A 13 -0.58 -1.10 -13.89
CA ALA A 13 0.18 -0.60 -12.76
C ALA A 13 1.29 -1.58 -12.31
N PRO A 14 2.41 -1.06 -11.76
CA PRO A 14 3.44 -1.90 -11.16
C PRO A 14 2.91 -2.81 -10.05
N LYS A 15 3.55 -3.96 -9.83
CA LYS A 15 3.23 -4.84 -8.70
C LYS A 15 3.37 -4.09 -7.37
N GLY A 16 2.35 -4.20 -6.52
CA GLY A 16 2.30 -3.50 -5.22
C GLY A 16 1.91 -2.02 -5.30
N HIS A 17 1.53 -1.50 -6.48
CA HIS A 17 1.06 -0.13 -6.65
C HIS A 17 -0.23 0.16 -5.88
N LEU A 18 -1.12 -0.83 -5.78
CA LEU A 18 -2.34 -0.80 -4.96
C LEU A 18 -2.34 -1.99 -3.97
N PRO A 19 -3.01 -1.85 -2.81
CA PRO A 19 -3.74 -0.67 -2.31
C PRO A 19 -2.83 0.47 -1.82
N LEU A 20 -3.31 1.71 -1.87
CA LEU A 20 -2.55 2.89 -1.41
C LEU A 20 -2.56 3.02 0.11
N SER A 21 -1.40 3.38 0.68
CA SER A 21 -1.27 3.87 2.05
C SER A 21 -0.67 5.28 2.02
N ASN A 22 -1.42 6.28 2.51
CA ASN A 22 -1.01 7.67 2.44
C ASN A 22 0.23 7.96 3.31
N GLN A 23 1.30 8.47 2.69
CA GLN A 23 2.60 8.74 3.34
C GLN A 23 2.78 10.18 3.81
N LEU A 24 1.79 11.07 3.65
CA LEU A 24 1.89 12.48 4.12
C LEU A 24 2.18 12.62 5.62
N ARG A 25 1.95 11.56 6.41
CA ARG A 25 2.21 11.51 7.86
C ARG A 25 3.29 10.48 8.22
N GLY A 26 4.16 10.16 7.27
CA GLY A 26 5.23 9.18 7.42
C GLY A 26 4.75 7.74 7.25
N VAL A 27 5.64 6.79 7.56
CA VAL A 27 5.50 5.37 7.15
C VAL A 27 4.99 4.43 8.24
N ARG A 28 4.82 4.91 9.48
CA ARG A 28 4.54 4.05 10.64
C ARG A 28 3.35 3.11 10.44
N VAL A 29 2.24 3.63 9.91
CA VAL A 29 1.03 2.83 9.64
C VAL A 29 1.32 1.71 8.64
N PHE A 30 1.99 2.04 7.53
CA PHE A 30 2.32 1.06 6.50
C PHE A 30 3.30 0.00 7.02
N SER A 31 4.30 0.40 7.80
CA SER A 31 5.23 -0.53 8.45
C SER A 31 4.49 -1.48 9.40
N SER A 32 3.60 -0.97 10.26
CA SER A 32 2.81 -1.81 11.16
C SER A 32 1.88 -2.77 10.42
N LEU A 33 1.29 -2.33 9.30
CA LEU A 33 0.46 -3.17 8.44
C LEU A 33 1.29 -4.34 7.87
N LEU A 34 2.46 -4.08 7.30
CA LEU A 34 3.28 -5.13 6.67
C LEU A 34 3.91 -6.10 7.68
N SER A 35 4.11 -5.68 8.93
CA SER A 35 4.58 -6.54 10.01
C SER A 35 3.45 -7.28 10.75
N HIS A 36 2.20 -7.15 10.30
CA HIS A 36 1.05 -7.76 10.97
C HIS A 36 1.05 -9.30 10.87
N PRO A 37 0.70 -10.03 11.95
CA PRO A 37 0.76 -11.50 11.98
C PRO A 37 -0.15 -12.20 10.96
N ALA A 38 -1.20 -11.53 10.48
CA ALA A 38 -2.09 -12.06 9.44
C ALA A 38 -1.36 -12.57 8.18
N TRP A 39 -0.16 -12.03 7.89
CA TRP A 39 0.64 -12.48 6.74
C TRP A 39 1.47 -13.74 7.02
N SER A 40 1.67 -14.09 8.28
CA SER A 40 2.44 -15.27 8.71
C SER A 40 1.55 -16.44 9.11
N THR A 41 0.28 -16.17 9.46
CA THR A 41 -0.70 -17.21 9.74
C THR A 41 -1.13 -17.86 8.43
N ARG A 42 -0.74 -19.12 8.21
CA ARG A 42 -1.44 -19.96 7.22
C ARG A 42 -2.80 -20.32 7.81
N ILE A 43 -3.86 -19.88 7.13
CA ILE A 43 -5.20 -20.44 7.27
C ILE A 43 -5.23 -21.76 6.51
#